data_AF-A0A165Y398-F1
#
_entry.id   AF-A0A165Y398-F1
#
_cell.length_a   1.000
_cell.length_b   1.000
_cell.length_c   1.000
_cell.angle_alpha   90.00
_cell.angle_beta   90.00
_cell.angle_gamma   90.00
#
_symmetry.space_group_name_H-M   'P 1'
#
loop_
_entity.id
_entity.type
_entity.pdbx_description
1 polymer ?
#
loop_
_entity_poly.entity_id
_entity_poly.type
_entity_poly.pdbx_seq_one_letter_code
_entity_poly.pdbx_strand_id
1 'polypeptide(L)'
;MAGLAAARTRGRKGGRQFELTKNQIRLAQSAMANRDTSVADLCRELGISRATLYRYVGPAGQLRDHARRVLKVERDTPPGAST
;
A
#
# COMPACT_ATOMS: atom_id res chain seq x y z
N MET A 1 -2.41 36.07 15.72
CA MET A 1 -2.04 35.90 14.30
C MET A 1 -1.08 34.73 14.17
N ALA A 2 -1.27 33.93 13.11
CA ALA A 2 -0.27 33.14 12.36
C ALA A 2 0.90 32.52 13.14
N GLY A 3 1.10 31.20 13.17
CA GLY A 3 0.76 30.20 12.18
C GLY A 3 1.92 29.19 12.12
N LEU A 4 1.60 27.94 11.79
CA LEU A 4 2.53 26.93 11.25
C LEU A 4 3.52 26.22 12.20
N ALA A 5 3.34 26.25 13.53
CA ALA A 5 4.12 25.36 14.42
C ALA A 5 3.72 23.87 14.27
N ALA A 6 2.54 23.58 13.70
CA ALA A 6 2.02 22.21 13.55
C ALA A 6 2.54 21.45 12.31
N ALA A 7 3.32 22.10 11.43
CA ALA A 7 3.68 21.53 10.12
C ALA A 7 5.01 20.74 10.10
N ARG A 8 5.69 20.55 11.25
CA ARG A 8 7.02 19.90 11.30
C ARG A 8 7.06 18.58 12.08
N THR A 9 5.91 17.92 12.29
CA THR A 9 5.83 16.77 13.21
C THR A 9 6.18 15.41 12.60
N ARG A 10 6.69 15.31 11.36
CA ARG A 10 7.25 14.04 10.87
C ARG A 10 8.49 14.28 10.03
N GLY A 11 9.60 14.48 10.74
CA GLY A 11 10.93 14.52 10.14
C GLY A 11 11.09 13.45 9.06
N ARG A 12 11.53 13.88 7.88
CA ARG A 12 11.97 12.97 6.82
C ARG A 12 13.15 12.17 7.39
N LYS A 13 12.90 10.91 7.75
CA LYS A 13 13.98 9.94 7.98
C LYS A 13 14.70 9.76 6.64
N GLY A 14 15.96 10.20 6.57
CA GLY A 14 16.82 10.03 5.40
C GLY A 14 16.85 8.56 4.97
N GLY A 15 16.58 8.32 3.69
CA GLY A 15 16.42 7.02 3.05
C GLY A 15 15.24 7.02 2.08
N ARG A 16 15.24 6.11 1.09
CA ARG A 16 14.11 5.91 0.16
C ARG A 16 12.89 5.46 0.99
N GLN A 17 12.01 6.40 1.34
CA GLN A 17 10.72 6.06 1.93
C GLN A 17 10.00 5.13 0.95
N PHE A 18 9.58 3.97 1.42
CA PHE A 18 8.72 3.10 0.63
C PHE A 18 7.48 3.90 0.26
N GLU A 19 7.09 3.86 -1.02
CA GLU A 19 5.98 4.64 -1.58
C GLU A 19 4.63 4.30 -0.90
N LEU A 20 4.56 3.17 -0.19
CA LEU A 20 3.39 2.66 0.50
C LEU A 20 3.70 2.28 1.95
N THR A 21 2.81 2.65 2.86
CA THR A 21 2.83 2.24 4.27
C THR A 21 2.19 0.86 4.48
N LYS A 22 2.47 0.21 5.62
CA LYS A 22 1.89 -1.09 5.99
C LYS A 22 0.36 -1.10 5.91
N ASN A 23 -0.30 -0.04 6.39
CA ASN A 23 -1.76 0.06 6.40
C ASN A 23 -2.31 0.18 4.98
N GLN A 24 -1.68 1.02 4.14
CA GLN A 24 -2.08 1.16 2.75
C GLN A 24 -1.90 -0.14 1.95
N ILE A 25 -0.87 -0.94 2.26
CA ILE A 25 -0.66 -2.24 1.60
C ILE A 25 -1.80 -3.21 1.97
N ARG A 26 -2.18 -3.28 3.25
CA ARG A 26 -3.28 -4.15 3.69
C ARG A 26 -4.63 -3.71 3.10
N LEU A 27 -4.87 -2.40 3.03
CA LEU A 27 -6.06 -1.85 2.37
C LEU A 27 -6.06 -2.19 0.87
N ALA A 28 -4.92 -1.98 0.20
CA ALA A 28 -4.77 -2.32 -1.21
C ALA A 28 -4.96 -3.82 -1.47
N GLN A 29 -4.51 -4.67 -0.54
CA GLN A 29 -4.68 -6.11 -0.60
C GLN A 29 -6.16 -6.51 -0.57
N SER A 30 -6.91 -6.04 0.44
CA SER A 30 -8.33 -6.34 0.55
C SER A 30 -9.14 -5.74 -0.60
N ALA A 31 -8.81 -4.52 -1.01
CA ALA A 31 -9.45 -3.86 -2.13
C ALA A 31 -9.20 -4.64 -3.44
N MET A 32 -7.97 -5.08 -3.72
CA MET A 32 -7.64 -5.87 -4.92
C MET A 32 -8.24 -7.28 -4.93
N ALA A 33 -8.50 -7.86 -3.76
CA ALA A 33 -9.19 -9.15 -3.67
C ALA A 33 -10.68 -9.05 -4.06
N ASN A 34 -11.28 -7.87 -3.91
CA ASN A 34 -12.66 -7.63 -4.32
C ASN A 34 -12.73 -7.31 -5.82
N ARG A 35 -13.55 -8.06 -6.57
CA ARG A 35 -13.70 -7.90 -8.03
C ARG A 35 -14.33 -6.56 -8.45
N ASP A 36 -15.08 -5.92 -7.55
CA ASP A 36 -15.76 -4.64 -7.81
C ASP A 36 -14.87 -3.41 -7.58
N THR A 37 -13.63 -3.60 -7.12
CA THR A 37 -12.73 -2.48 -6.83
C THR A 37 -12.17 -1.86 -8.12
N SER A 38 -12.44 -0.57 -8.30
CA SER A 38 -11.77 0.24 -9.31
C SER A 38 -10.32 0.51 -8.90
N VAL A 39 -9.38 -0.11 -9.61
CA VAL A 39 -7.93 0.13 -9.43
C VAL A 39 -7.58 1.61 -9.60
N ALA A 40 -8.27 2.31 -10.50
CA ALA A 40 -8.03 3.72 -10.77
C ALA A 40 -8.39 4.60 -9.57
N ASP A 41 -9.52 4.34 -8.93
CA ASP A 41 -9.98 5.12 -7.78
C ASP A 41 -9.21 4.77 -6.52
N LEU A 42 -8.86 3.49 -6.33
CA LEU A 42 -7.94 3.06 -5.27
C LEU A 42 -6.58 3.76 -5.38
N CYS A 43 -6.02 3.87 -6.58
CA CYS A 43 -4.78 4.61 -6.81
C CYS A 43 -4.92 6.11 -6.48
N ARG A 44 -6.05 6.72 -6.85
CA ARG A 44 -6.33 8.14 -6.54
C ARG A 44 -6.46 8.38 -5.05
N GLU A 45 -7.20 7.54 -4.34
CA GLU A 45 -7.39 7.62 -2.90
C GLU A 45 -6.08 7.43 -2.13
N LEU A 46 -5.26 6.47 -2.58
CA LEU A 46 -3.94 6.21 -2.00
C LEU A 46 -2.87 7.24 -2.43
N GLY A 47 -3.14 8.05 -3.45
CA GLY A 47 -2.18 9.02 -4.00
C GLY A 47 -0.99 8.37 -4.70
N ILE A 48 -1.16 7.18 -5.27
CA ILE A 48 -0.09 6.40 -5.92
C ILE A 48 -0.41 6.11 -7.40
N SER A 49 0.61 5.75 -8.16
CA SER A 49 0.42 5.24 -9.52
C SER A 49 -0.02 3.77 -9.52
N ARG A 50 -0.67 3.33 -10.60
CA ARG A 50 -0.98 1.90 -10.83
C ARG A 50 0.29 1.05 -10.86
N ALA A 51 1.38 1.59 -11.41
CA ALA A 51 2.67 0.91 -11.44
C ALA A 51 3.22 0.69 -10.02
N THR A 52 3.10 1.67 -9.14
CA THR A 52 3.43 1.52 -7.72
C THR A 52 2.57 0.45 -7.08
N LEU A 53 1.25 0.51 -7.26
CA LEU A 53 0.33 -0.48 -6.69
C LEU A 53 0.70 -1.92 -7.11
N TYR A 54 0.93 -2.16 -8.41
CA TYR A 54 1.30 -3.49 -8.92
C TYR A 54 2.70 -3.99 -8.53
N ARG A 55 3.60 -3.10 -8.06
CA ARG A 55 4.87 -3.54 -7.47
C ARG A 55 4.66 -4.16 -6.09
N TYR A 56 3.60 -3.76 -5.38
CA TYR A 56 3.30 -4.19 -4.01
C TYR A 56 2.22 -5.26 -3.96
N VAL A 57 1.12 -5.11 -4.70
CA VAL A 57 -0.05 -6.00 -4.67
C VAL A 57 -0.42 -6.38 -6.10
N GLY A 58 -0.58 -7.67 -6.38
CA GLY A 58 -1.05 -8.13 -7.69
C GLY A 58 -2.57 -7.99 -7.87
N PRO A 59 -3.07 -8.23 -9.09
CA PRO A 59 -4.50 -8.04 -9.43
C PRO A 59 -5.46 -9.01 -8.71
N ALA A 60 -4.95 -10.04 -8.03
CA ALA A 60 -5.76 -10.95 -7.21
C ALA A 60 -5.55 -10.72 -5.70
N GLY A 61 -4.97 -9.57 -5.31
CA GLY A 61 -4.66 -9.27 -3.91
C GLY A 61 -3.41 -9.99 -3.37
N GLN A 62 -2.58 -10.59 -4.22
CA GLN A 62 -1.35 -11.26 -3.77
C GLN A 62 -0.25 -10.26 -3.40
N LEU A 63 0.36 -10.41 -2.23
CA LEU A 63 1.48 -9.55 -1.79
C LEU A 63 2.79 -9.94 -2.49
N ARG A 64 3.38 -8.96 -3.17
CA ARG A 64 4.67 -9.07 -3.88
C ARG A 64 5.84 -8.69 -2.98
N ASP A 65 7.06 -8.87 -3.49
CA ASP A 65 8.30 -8.68 -2.73
C ASP A 65 8.41 -7.31 -2.05
N HIS A 66 7.98 -6.24 -2.72
CA HIS A 66 7.99 -4.90 -2.13
C HIS A 66 7.06 -4.79 -0.93
N ALA A 67 5.86 -5.36 -1.01
CA ALA A 67 4.92 -5.39 0.10
C ALA A 67 5.45 -6.24 1.27
N ARG A 68 6.03 -7.41 0.97
CA ARG A 68 6.63 -8.30 1.98
C ARG A 68 7.76 -7.62 2.74
N ARG A 69 8.65 -6.89 2.06
CA ARG A 69 9.72 -6.10 2.71
C ARG A 69 9.18 -5.03 3.65
N VAL A 70 8.10 -4.35 3.27
CA VAL A 70 7.50 -3.29 4.11
C VAL A 70 6.76 -3.88 5.30
N LEU A 71 5.99 -4.95 5.09
CA LEU A 71 5.21 -5.59 6.15
C LEU A 71 6.07 -6.44 7.09
N LYS A 72 7.27 -6.87 6.66
CA LYS A 72 8.16 -7.81 7.36
C LYS A 72 7.47 -9.14 7.70
N VAL A 73 6.62 -9.64 6.80
CA VAL A 73 5.91 -10.93 6.96
C VAL A 73 6.61 -11.99 6.12
N GLU A 74 6.97 -13.12 6.72
CA GLU A 74 7.63 -14.23 6.03
C GLU A 74 6.64 -15.14 5.27
N ARG A 75 5.35 -15.14 5.63
CA ARG A 75 4.31 -15.90 4.91
C ARG A 75 2.97 -15.16 4.98
N ASP A 76 2.58 -14.54 3.87
CA ASP A 76 1.20 -14.13 3.63
C ASP A 76 0.68 -15.08 2.55
N THR A 77 -0.07 -16.10 2.99
CA THR A 77 -0.80 -16.98 2.10
C THR A 77 -2.01 -16.17 1.60
N PRO A 78 -2.21 -16.02 0.28
CA PRO A 78 -3.38 -15.31 -0.21
C PRO A 78 -4.66 -16.00 0.31
N PRO A 79 -5.63 -15.26 0.87
CA PRO A 79 -6.93 -15.82 1.20
C PRO A 79 -7.68 -16.08 -0.11
N GLY A 80 -7.53 -17.27 -0.69
CA GLY A 80 -8.20 -17.59 -1.95
C GLY A 80 -7.72 -18.80 -2.75
N ALA A 81 -7.07 -19.78 -2.12
CA ALA A 81 -6.91 -21.12 -2.71
C ALA A 81 -7.56 -22.15 -1.79
N SER A 82 -8.88 -22.00 -1.60
CA SER A 82 -9.74 -23.05 -1.04
C SER A 82 -10.72 -23.45 -2.14
N THR A 83 -10.27 -24.38 -2.98
CA THR A 83 -11.17 -25.42 -3.52
C THR A 83 -11.28 -26.49 -2.44
#